data_AF-A0A2G4GM91-F1
#
_entry.id   AF-A0A2G4GM91-F1
#
_cell.length_a   1.000
_cell.length_b   1.000
_cell.length_c   1.000
_cell.angle_alpha   90.00
_cell.angle_beta   90.00
_cell.angle_gamma   90.00
#
_symmetry.space_group_name_H-M   'P 1'
#
loop_
_entity.id
_entity.type
_entity.pdbx_description
1 polymer ?
#
loop_
_entity_poly.entity_id
_entity_poly.type
_entity_poly.pdbx_seq_one_letter_code
_entity_poly.pdbx_strand_id
1 'polypeptide(L)'
;MTQKSPLLVASVAAAGLGMVMYDNTAITVALPAIRDAFQADTSSLQWMLNGLSLMTGSMLPFSGALGDRFGPKRTFRAGILLFAAAA
;
A
#
# COMPACT_ATOMS: atom_id res chain seq x y z
N MET A 1 -14.25 -28.61 11.00
CA MET A 1 -14.38 -27.23 11.52
C MET A 1 -13.03 -26.78 12.06
N THR A 2 -12.19 -26.16 11.24
CA THR A 2 -10.80 -25.80 11.58
C THR A 2 -10.79 -24.51 12.39
N GLN A 3 -10.69 -24.67 13.72
CA GLN A 3 -10.53 -23.61 14.71
C GLN A 3 -9.16 -22.92 14.50
N LYS A 4 -9.09 -21.94 13.59
CA LYS A 4 -7.90 -21.11 13.42
C LYS A 4 -7.97 -19.98 14.44
N SER A 5 -7.02 -19.95 15.37
CA SER A 5 -6.94 -18.96 16.44
C SER A 5 -7.06 -17.53 15.88
N PRO A 6 -8.08 -16.74 16.28
CA PRO A 6 -8.34 -15.41 15.71
C PRO A 6 -7.15 -14.46 15.87
N LEU A 7 -6.33 -14.68 16.89
CA LEU A 7 -5.08 -13.95 17.13
C LEU A 7 -4.07 -14.08 15.97
N LEU A 8 -3.90 -15.29 15.40
CA LEU A 8 -2.97 -15.47 14.27
C LEU A 8 -3.42 -14.69 13.03
N VAL A 9 -4.74 -14.61 12.80
CA VAL A 9 -5.29 -13.85 11.66
C VAL A 9 -5.07 -12.36 11.88
N ALA A 10 -5.30 -11.87 13.10
CA ALA A 10 -5.07 -10.47 13.46
C ALA A 10 -3.59 -10.09 13.35
N SER A 11 -2.66 -10.93 13.82
CA SER A 11 -1.22 -10.67 13.71
C SER A 11 -0.74 -10.59 12.25
N VAL A 12 -1.22 -11.49 11.39
CA VAL A 12 -0.88 -11.47 9.95
C VAL A 12 -1.47 -10.24 9.25
N ALA A 13 -2.69 -9.84 9.59
CA ALA A 13 -3.29 -8.61 9.07
C ALA A 13 -2.54 -7.35 9.56
N ALA A 14 -2.15 -7.32 10.83
CA ALA A 14 -1.37 -6.23 11.42
C ALA A 14 0.02 -6.10 10.77
N ALA A 15 0.69 -7.22 10.50
CA ALA A 15 1.96 -7.22 9.77
C ALA A 15 1.79 -6.67 8.34
N GLY A 16 0.72 -7.04 7.65
CA GLY A 16 0.38 -6.50 6.32
C GLY A 16 0.13 -4.98 6.36
N LEU A 17 -0.60 -4.49 7.37
CA LEU A 17 -0.80 -3.06 7.59
C LEU A 17 0.53 -2.33 7.85
N GLY A 18 1.42 -2.94 8.64
CA GLY A 18 2.77 -2.40 8.88
C GLY A 18 3.60 -2.25 7.60
N MET A 19 3.52 -3.24 6.70
CA MET A 19 4.17 -3.18 5.37
C MET A 19 3.69 -1.97 4.55
N VAL A 20 2.39 -1.73 4.51
CA VAL A 20 1.79 -0.62 3.74
C VAL A 20 2.18 0.75 4.33
N MET A 21 2.26 0.84 5.66
CA MET A 21 2.69 2.07 6.32
C MET A 21 4.17 2.38 6.04
N TYR A 22 5.02 1.36 6.01
CA TYR A 22 6.44 1.53 5.66
C TYR A 22 6.60 2.09 4.24
N ASP A 23 5.88 1.55 3.26
CA ASP A 23 5.93 1.99 1.86
C ASP A 23 5.56 3.48 1.69
N ASN A 24 4.48 3.93 2.34
CA ASN A 24 4.08 5.34 2.30
C ASN A 24 5.17 6.29 2.85
N THR A 25 5.90 5.86 3.88
CA THR A 25 6.98 6.67 4.45
C THR A 25 8.22 6.69 3.56
N ALA A 26 8.51 5.61 2.83
CA ALA A 26 9.69 5.52 1.96
C ALA A 26 9.70 6.59 0.86
N ILE A 27 8.55 6.78 0.19
CA ILE A 27 8.39 7.81 -0.85
C ILE A 27 8.54 9.22 -0.25
N THR A 28 7.93 9.45 0.90
CA THR A 28 7.97 10.77 1.58
C THR A 28 9.39 11.14 2.02
N VAL A 29 10.22 10.15 2.39
CA VAL A 29 11.65 10.32 2.71
C VAL A 29 12.51 10.49 1.45
N ALA A 30 12.11 9.89 0.32
CA ALA A 30 12.82 10.01 -0.96
C ALA A 30 12.55 11.34 -1.69
N LEU A 31 11.45 12.03 -1.38
CA LEU A 31 11.06 13.28 -2.02
C LEU A 31 12.16 14.36 -2.06
N PRO A 32 12.89 14.64 -0.95
CA PRO A 32 14.00 15.59 -0.97
C PRO A 32 15.12 15.17 -1.93
N ALA A 33 15.46 13.88 -1.97
CA ALA A 33 16.48 13.35 -2.89
C ALA A 33 16.04 13.48 -4.36
N ILE A 34 14.76 13.26 -4.66
CA ILE A 34 14.18 13.48 -6.01
C ILE A 34 14.22 14.96 -6.37
N ARG A 35 13.88 15.85 -5.43
CA ARG A 35 13.95 17.30 -5.63
C ARG A 35 15.36 17.75 -5.98
N ASP A 36 16.35 17.28 -5.23
CA ASP A 36 17.75 17.66 -5.41
C ASP A 36 18.34 17.06 -6.70
N ALA A 37 17.97 15.82 -7.06
CA ALA A 37 18.45 15.15 -8.27
C ALA A 37 17.84 15.72 -9.56
N PHE A 38 16.57 16.16 -9.53
CA PHE A 38 15.86 16.62 -10.72
C PHE A 38 15.68 18.15 -10.79
N GLN A 39 16.19 18.92 -9.81
CA GLN A 39 15.93 20.36 -9.68
C GLN A 39 14.42 20.68 -9.77
N ALA A 40 13.59 19.78 -9.25
CA ALA A 40 12.15 19.82 -9.46
C ALA A 40 11.54 21.04 -8.75
N ASP A 41 10.68 21.76 -9.48
CA ASP A 41 9.97 22.91 -8.92
C ASP A 41 8.98 22.47 -7.83
N THR A 42 8.65 23.40 -6.92
CA THR A 42 7.72 23.17 -5.81
C THR A 42 6.37 22.64 -6.32
N SER A 43 5.91 23.09 -7.49
CA SER A 43 4.68 22.60 -8.12
C SER A 43 4.76 21.12 -8.51
N SER A 44 5.90 20.67 -9.06
CA SER A 44 6.11 19.26 -9.41
C SER A 44 6.10 18.36 -8.19
N LEU A 45 6.71 18.81 -7.09
CA LEU A 45 6.74 18.07 -5.84
C LEU A 45 5.33 17.95 -5.22
N GLN A 46 4.54 19.01 -5.30
CA GLN A 46 3.16 19.04 -4.83
C GLN A 46 2.25 18.13 -5.68
N TRP A 47 2.46 18.10 -6.99
CA TRP A 47 1.78 17.15 -7.88
C TRP A 47 2.13 15.69 -7.61
N MET A 48 3.38 15.39 -7.24
CA MET A 48 3.76 14.02 -6.83
C MET A 48 3.03 13.59 -5.56
N LEU A 49 2.97 14.45 -4.54
CA LEU A 49 2.23 14.18 -3.30
C LEU A 49 0.72 14.03 -3.53
N ASN A 50 0.15 14.90 -4.36
CA ASN A 50 -1.26 14.81 -4.75
C ASN A 50 -1.53 13.53 -5.55
N GLY A 51 -0.62 13.16 -6.46
CA GLY A 51 -0.68 11.91 -7.23
C GLY A 51 -0.67 10.67 -6.34
N LEU A 52 0.21 10.63 -5.34
CA LEU A 52 0.24 9.55 -4.34
C LEU A 52 -1.11 9.42 -3.61
N SER A 53 -1.69 10.55 -3.19
CA SER A 53 -2.98 10.58 -2.50
C SER A 53 -4.13 10.11 -3.41
N LEU A 54 -4.13 10.54 -4.68
CA LEU A 54 -5.14 10.13 -5.67
C LEU A 54 -5.04 8.66 -6.02
N MET A 55 -3.83 8.14 -6.24
CA MET A 55 -3.60 6.73 -6.51
C MET A 55 -4.04 5.88 -5.32
N THR A 56 -3.65 6.26 -4.10
CA THR A 56 -4.04 5.54 -2.87
C THR A 56 -5.56 5.57 -2.67
N GLY A 57 -6.18 6.75 -2.81
CA GLY A 57 -7.63 6.93 -2.64
C GLY A 57 -8.47 6.21 -3.70
N SER A 58 -7.96 6.04 -4.92
CA SER A 58 -8.64 5.29 -5.99
C SER A 58 -8.40 3.78 -5.91
N MET A 59 -7.20 3.34 -5.50
CA MET A 59 -6.91 1.92 -5.31
C MET A 59 -7.61 1.32 -4.08
N LEU A 60 -7.88 2.11 -3.04
CA LEU A 60 -8.54 1.62 -1.83
C LEU A 60 -9.92 0.99 -2.13
N PRO A 61 -10.90 1.70 -2.75
CA PRO A 61 -12.18 1.10 -3.12
C PRO A 61 -12.03 0.01 -4.18
N PHE A 62 -11.06 0.13 -5.11
CA PHE A 62 -10.78 -0.93 -6.08
C PHE A 62 -10.37 -2.24 -5.40
N SER A 63 -9.48 -2.17 -4.41
CA SER A 63 -9.04 -3.33 -3.62
C SER A 63 -10.18 -3.92 -2.78
N GLY A 64 -11.07 -3.07 -2.25
CA GLY A 64 -12.29 -3.49 -1.55
C GLY A 64 -13.24 -4.26 -2.47
N ALA A 65 -13.53 -3.70 -3.64
CA ALA A 65 -14.35 -4.37 -4.66
C ALA A 65 -13.73 -5.71 -5.13
N LEU A 66 -12.40 -5.78 -5.22
CA LEU A 66 -11.69 -7.02 -5.51
C LEU A 66 -11.83 -8.05 -4.38
N GLY A 67 -11.85 -7.60 -3.12
CA GLY A 67 -12.14 -8.40 -1.93
C GLY A 67 -13.54 -9.00 -1.94
N ASP A 68 -14.53 -8.15 -2.24
CA ASP A 68 -15.94 -8.52 -2.26
C ASP A 68 -16.25 -9.51 -3.40
N ARG A 69 -15.62 -9.33 -4.57
CA ARG A 69 -15.85 -10.18 -5.74
C ARG A 69 -15.15 -11.53 -5.69
N PHE A 70 -13.91 -11.60 -5.21
CA PHE A 70 -13.07 -12.81 -5.28
C PHE A 70 -12.89 -13.54 -3.94
N GLY A 71 -13.40 -12.95 -2.86
CA GLY A 71 -13.36 -13.46 -1.51
C GLY A 71 -12.10 -13.06 -0.73
N PRO A 72 -12.22 -12.77 0.57
CA PRO A 72 -11.19 -12.07 1.36
C PRO A 72 -9.86 -12.83 1.43
N LYS A 73 -9.90 -14.17 1.47
CA LYS A 73 -8.69 -15.00 1.61
C LYS A 73 -7.84 -15.05 0.33
N ARG A 74 -8.48 -14.96 -0.85
CA ARG A 74 -7.77 -14.95 -2.14
C ARG A 74 -7.17 -13.57 -2.40
N THR A 75 -7.95 -12.53 -2.16
CA THR A 75 -7.52 -11.14 -2.33
C THR A 75 -6.36 -10.80 -1.40
N PHE A 76 -6.39 -11.24 -0.15
CA PHE A 76 -5.27 -11.03 0.78
C PHE A 76 -3.96 -11.70 0.32
N ARG A 77 -4.03 -12.94 -0.19
CA ARG A 77 -2.85 -13.63 -0.73
C ARG A 77 -2.32 -12.98 -2.01
N ALA A 78 -3.21 -12.53 -2.88
CA ALA A 78 -2.81 -11.79 -4.08
C ALA A 78 -2.10 -10.49 -3.72
N GLY A 79 -2.59 -9.77 -2.70
CA GLY A 79 -1.95 -8.56 -2.16
C GLY A 79 -0.55 -8.83 -1.63
N ILE A 80 -0.36 -9.91 -0.84
CA ILE A 80 0.97 -10.30 -0.35
C ILE A 80 1.93 -10.63 -1.51
N LEU A 81 1.47 -11.40 -2.51
CA LEU A 81 2.29 -11.75 -3.66
C LEU A 81 2.66 -10.52 -4.50
N LEU A 82 1.72 -9.60 -4.70
CA LEU A 82 1.96 -8.36 -5.41
C LEU A 82 2.98 -7.48 -4.66
N PHE A 83 2.83 -7.36 -3.35
CA PHE A 83 3.79 -6.63 -2.51
C PHE A 83 5.19 -7.24 -2.62
N ALA A 84 5.30 -8.56 -2.48
CA ALA A 84 6.59 -9.26 -2.56
C ALA A 84 7.26 -9.16 -3.95
N ALA A 85 6.49 -8.93 -5.02
CA ALA A 85 7.02 -8.75 -6.37
C ALA A 85 7.42 -7.31 -6.68
N ALA A 86 6.82 -6.33 -5.99
CA ALA A 86 7.10 -4.91 -6.19
C ALA A 86 8.19 -4.38 -5.25
N ALA A 87 8.35 -5.00 -4.08
CA ALA A 87 9.36 -4.68 -3.06
C ALA A 87 10.79 -5.08 -3.46
#